data_AF-A0A9P9U244-F1
#
_entry.id   AF-A0A9P9U244-F1
#
_cell.length_a   1.000
_cell.length_b   1.000
_cell.length_c   1.000
_cell.angle_alpha   90.00
_cell.angle_beta   90.00
_cell.angle_gamma   90.00
#
_symmetry.space_group_name_H-M   'P 1'
#
loop_
_entity.id
_entity.type
_entity.pdbx_description
1 polymer ?
#
loop_
_entity_poly.entity_id
_entity_poly.type
_entity_poly.pdbx_seq_one_letter_code
_entity_poly.pdbx_strand_id
1 'polypeptide(L)'
;MMMPILGLPLPPPSHIPLLLHLLIETFASLSFLLHPESQLPLLSSSGSSSATTTNTTTTTTTPSGSKSTTTTTPTAKITPTPKEATEATEARLILSNFGGLLLSVNLVVFYLLFLFTGPGKEEVIWGVTGCLGVYHAFPLWRAWRRMNLPLEEEEGKEKVDDKTQKTLGGPVVHFFVHAFVGGLMGAVGFGLL
;
A
#
# COMPACT_ATOMS: atom_id res chain seq x y z
N MET A 1 -30.50 0.81 27.94
CA MET A 1 -31.00 0.60 26.57
C MET A 1 -30.12 1.41 25.63
N MET A 2 -29.26 0.75 24.86
CA MET A 2 -28.49 1.42 23.81
C MET A 2 -29.39 1.58 22.59
N MET A 3 -29.69 2.82 22.21
CA MET A 3 -30.42 3.12 20.98
C MET A 3 -29.54 2.78 19.77
N PRO A 4 -30.03 2.04 18.77
CA PRO A 4 -29.27 1.74 17.56
C PRO A 4 -29.06 3.02 16.75
N ILE A 5 -27.81 3.34 16.44
CA ILE A 5 -27.46 4.37 15.46
C ILE A 5 -27.79 3.76 14.09
N LEU A 6 -28.78 4.31 13.37
CA LEU A 6 -29.26 3.85 12.04
C LEU A 6 -30.10 2.56 12.00
N GLY A 7 -30.59 2.05 13.15
CA GLY A 7 -31.48 0.87 13.16
C GLY A 7 -30.80 -0.47 12.85
N LEU A 8 -29.47 -0.47 12.67
CA LEU A 8 -28.69 -1.71 12.55
C LEU A 8 -28.30 -2.21 13.95
N PRO A 9 -28.40 -3.53 14.21
CA PRO A 9 -27.91 -4.11 15.45
C PRO A 9 -26.39 -3.88 15.56
N LEU A 10 -25.91 -3.48 16.74
CA LEU A 10 -24.48 -3.32 16.99
C LEU A 10 -23.79 -4.69 16.78
N PRO A 11 -22.69 -4.76 16.00
CA PRO A 11 -22.00 -6.01 15.80
C PRO A 11 -21.48 -6.56 17.15
N PRO A 12 -21.50 -7.89 17.34
CA PRO A 12 -20.86 -8.53 18.48
C PRO A 12 -19.41 -8.08 18.63
N PRO A 13 -18.87 -7.97 19.86
CA PRO A 13 -17.49 -7.57 20.10
C PRO A 13 -16.46 -8.43 19.35
N SER A 14 -16.77 -9.72 19.15
CA SER A 14 -15.94 -10.67 18.39
C SER A 14 -15.79 -10.30 16.91
N HIS A 15 -16.69 -9.49 16.35
CA HIS A 15 -16.63 -9.06 14.95
C HIS A 15 -15.85 -7.76 14.76
N ILE A 16 -15.53 -7.04 15.84
CA ILE A 16 -14.82 -5.75 15.76
C ILE A 16 -13.44 -5.90 15.08
N PRO A 17 -12.59 -6.90 15.40
CA PRO A 17 -11.30 -7.06 14.73
C PRO A 17 -11.43 -7.28 13.22
N LEU A 18 -12.40 -8.11 12.81
CA LEU A 18 -12.72 -8.37 11.42
C LEU A 18 -13.21 -7.11 10.70
N LEU A 19 -14.09 -6.33 11.32
CA LEU A 19 -14.61 -5.07 10.78
C LEU A 19 -13.51 -4.03 10.60
N LEU A 20 -12.62 -3.89 11.58
CA LEU A 20 -11.49 -2.97 11.51
C LEU A 20 -10.51 -3.38 10.41
N HIS A 21 -10.18 -4.67 10.35
CA HIS A 21 -9.32 -5.23 9.32
C HIS A 21 -9.93 -5.01 7.93
N LEU A 22 -11.20 -5.37 7.73
CA LEU A 22 -11.94 -5.16 6.49
C LEU A 22 -11.90 -3.69 6.05
N LEU A 23 -12.10 -2.74 6.97
CA LEU A 23 -12.06 -1.31 6.67
C LEU A 23 -10.68 -0.89 6.17
N ILE A 24 -9.62 -1.26 6.90
CA ILE A 24 -8.23 -0.91 6.57
C ILE A 24 -7.84 -1.54 5.23
N GLU A 25 -8.14 -2.83 5.02
CA GLU A 25 -7.81 -3.53 3.80
C GLU A 25 -8.61 -3.02 2.60
N THR A 26 -9.85 -2.58 2.78
CA THR A 26 -10.64 -1.99 1.69
C THR A 26 -10.00 -0.70 1.18
N PHE A 27 -9.54 0.18 2.08
CA PHE A 27 -8.81 1.39 1.67
C PHE A 27 -7.49 1.07 0.99
N ALA A 28 -6.74 0.09 1.50
CA ALA A 28 -5.49 -0.35 0.88
C ALA A 28 -5.74 -0.94 -0.52
N SER A 29 -6.73 -1.82 -0.67
CA SER A 29 -7.13 -2.42 -1.94
C SER A 29 -7.54 -1.37 -2.96
N LEU A 30 -8.31 -0.37 -2.52
CA LEU A 30 -8.74 0.74 -3.37
C LEU A 30 -7.55 1.61 -3.79
N SER A 31 -6.55 1.79 -2.92
CA SER A 31 -5.30 2.48 -3.28
C SER A 31 -4.52 1.72 -4.36
N PHE A 32 -4.40 0.40 -4.26
CA PHE A 32 -3.79 -0.45 -5.30
C PHE A 32 -4.55 -0.41 -6.63
N LEU A 33 -5.88 -0.35 -6.56
CA LEU A 33 -6.74 -0.33 -7.75
C LEU A 33 -6.70 1.03 -8.46
N LEU A 34 -6.76 2.14 -7.71
CA LEU A 34 -6.85 3.48 -8.27
C LEU A 34 -5.48 4.12 -8.56
N HIS A 35 -4.44 3.75 -7.81
CA HIS A 35 -3.11 4.34 -7.90
C HIS A 35 -1.99 3.29 -7.91
N PRO A 36 -1.99 2.34 -8.86
CA PRO A 36 -0.94 1.30 -8.94
C PRO A 36 0.46 1.90 -9.10
N GLU A 37 0.57 3.09 -9.69
CA GLU A 37 1.83 3.82 -9.89
C GLU A 37 2.56 4.18 -8.59
N SER A 38 1.80 4.49 -7.54
CA SER A 38 2.37 4.90 -6.25
C SER A 38 3.14 3.76 -5.55
N GLN A 39 2.95 2.53 -6.02
CA GLN A 39 3.46 1.30 -5.42
C GLN A 39 4.72 0.78 -6.13
N LEU A 40 5.10 1.40 -7.27
CA LEU A 40 6.27 1.05 -8.07
C LEU A 40 7.31 2.17 -7.96
N PRO A 41 8.11 2.22 -6.87
CA PRO A 41 9.10 3.28 -6.65
C PRO A 41 10.21 3.32 -7.73
N LEU A 42 10.36 2.27 -8.53
CA LEU A 42 11.48 2.10 -9.47
C LEU A 42 11.34 2.88 -10.80
N LEU A 43 10.18 3.45 -11.13
CA LEU A 43 9.99 4.19 -12.38
C LEU A 43 10.00 5.71 -12.21
N SER A 44 9.89 6.25 -10.99
CA SER A 44 9.98 7.69 -10.78
C SER A 44 11.42 8.21 -10.64
N SER A 45 12.36 7.32 -10.30
CA SER A 45 13.76 7.69 -10.00
C SER A 45 14.75 7.46 -11.14
N SER A 46 14.40 6.77 -12.23
CA SER A 46 15.30 6.57 -13.39
C SER A 46 15.54 7.84 -14.24
N GLY A 47 15.24 9.02 -13.69
CA GLY A 47 15.59 10.32 -14.25
C GLY A 47 17.03 10.77 -13.97
N SER A 48 17.84 9.99 -13.24
CA SER A 48 19.26 10.28 -13.04
C SER A 48 20.13 9.60 -14.10
N SER A 49 20.55 10.40 -15.07
CA SER A 49 21.85 10.30 -15.76
C SER A 49 21.94 9.39 -16.99
N SER A 50 21.29 9.78 -18.09
CA SER A 50 21.93 9.65 -19.41
C SER A 50 21.51 10.83 -20.30
N ALA A 51 22.29 11.91 -20.22
CA ALA A 51 22.03 13.15 -20.92
C ALA A 51 22.32 13.00 -22.41
N THR A 52 21.27 12.95 -23.24
CA THR A 52 21.38 13.36 -24.65
C THR A 52 20.76 14.74 -24.77
N THR A 53 21.62 15.75 -24.89
CA THR A 53 21.25 17.16 -24.98
C THR A 53 20.62 17.45 -26.34
N THR A 54 19.29 17.58 -26.39
CA THR A 54 18.60 18.19 -27.53
C THR A 54 18.13 19.58 -27.12
N ASN A 55 18.85 20.61 -27.56
CA ASN A 55 18.51 22.01 -27.29
C ASN A 55 17.32 22.43 -28.18
N THR A 56 16.13 22.56 -27.59
CA THR A 56 14.99 23.23 -28.25
C THR A 56 14.83 24.62 -27.64
N THR A 57 15.25 25.64 -28.38
CA THR A 57 15.09 27.06 -28.01
C THR A 57 13.68 27.52 -28.39
N THR A 58 12.84 27.84 -27.39
CA THR A 58 11.56 28.54 -27.61
C THR A 58 11.71 29.98 -27.16
N THR A 59 11.69 30.92 -28.11
CA THR A 59 11.80 32.36 -27.87
C THR A 59 10.41 32.94 -27.73
N THR A 60 10.00 33.34 -26.51
CA THR A 60 8.78 34.11 -26.29
C THR A 60 9.16 35.56 -25.98
N THR A 61 8.88 36.46 -26.91
CA THR A 61 9.07 37.92 -26.75
C THR A 61 7.84 38.55 -26.11
N THR A 62 8.02 39.26 -24.99
CA THR A 62 7.04 40.19 -24.44
C THR A 62 7.77 41.45 -23.95
N PRO A 63 7.35 42.67 -24.31
CA PRO A 63 8.02 43.89 -23.90
C PRO A 63 7.44 44.44 -22.58
N SER A 64 8.31 45.14 -21.84
CA SER A 64 8.03 46.02 -20.69
C SER A 64 8.25 45.44 -19.29
N GLY A 65 9.45 45.71 -18.77
CA GLY A 65 9.59 46.36 -17.47
C GLY A 65 9.27 45.55 -16.21
N SER A 66 9.89 44.39 -16.00
CA SER A 66 10.07 43.85 -14.64
C SER A 66 11.22 42.83 -14.60
N LYS A 67 11.93 42.81 -13.48
CA LYS A 67 13.13 41.99 -13.21
C LYS A 67 12.76 40.51 -13.32
N SER A 68 13.15 39.88 -14.44
CA SER A 68 12.85 38.49 -14.78
C SER A 68 13.91 37.55 -14.20
N THR A 69 13.52 36.72 -13.23
CA THR A 69 14.31 35.57 -12.77
C THR A 69 13.93 34.37 -13.64
N THR A 70 14.85 33.97 -14.52
CA THR A 70 14.66 32.83 -15.42
C THR A 70 14.93 31.52 -14.67
N THR A 71 13.89 30.88 -14.15
CA THR A 71 13.96 29.49 -13.68
C THR A 71 13.80 28.58 -14.89
N THR A 72 14.91 28.08 -15.42
CA THR A 72 14.93 27.02 -16.42
C THR A 72 14.68 25.68 -15.72
N THR A 73 13.46 25.16 -15.81
CA THR A 73 13.17 23.77 -15.44
C THR A 73 13.41 22.89 -16.66
N PRO A 74 14.48 22.07 -16.71
CA PRO A 74 14.68 21.15 -17.82
C PRO A 74 13.68 19.99 -17.72
N THR A 75 12.60 20.04 -18.50
CA THR A 75 11.71 18.88 -18.69
C THR A 75 12.37 17.93 -19.70
N ALA A 76 13.26 17.06 -19.22
CA ALA A 76 13.82 15.98 -20.02
C ALA A 76 12.74 14.90 -20.24
N LYS A 77 12.20 14.81 -21.46
CA LYS A 77 11.30 13.72 -21.87
C LYS A 77 12.14 12.48 -22.18
N ILE A 78 12.43 11.68 -21.15
CA ILE A 78 13.07 10.38 -21.32
C ILE A 78 12.06 9.43 -21.96
N THR A 79 12.40 8.88 -23.12
CA THR A 79 11.60 7.84 -23.77
C THR A 79 12.09 6.49 -23.24
N PRO A 80 11.29 5.75 -22.46
CA PRO A 80 11.70 4.45 -21.95
C PRO A 80 12.00 3.50 -23.12
N THR A 81 12.94 2.59 -22.91
CA THR A 81 13.20 1.55 -23.90
C THR A 81 11.94 0.67 -24.06
N PRO A 82 11.65 0.12 -25.25
CA PRO A 82 10.43 -0.65 -25.48
C PRO A 82 10.22 -1.81 -24.49
N LYS A 83 11.32 -2.44 -24.05
CA LYS A 83 11.30 -3.55 -23.10
C LYS A 83 10.91 -3.10 -21.68
N GLU A 84 11.46 -2.00 -21.20
CA GLU A 84 11.15 -1.43 -19.88
C GLU A 84 9.68 -0.96 -19.79
N ALA A 85 9.16 -0.39 -20.88
CA ALA A 85 7.75 -0.01 -20.98
C ALA A 85 6.80 -1.22 -20.89
N THR A 86 7.18 -2.37 -21.45
CA THR A 86 6.40 -3.61 -21.35
C THR A 86 6.40 -4.15 -19.91
N GLU A 87 7.56 -4.27 -19.28
CA GLU A 87 7.68 -4.76 -17.89
C GLU A 87 6.90 -3.89 -16.89
N ALA A 88 6.96 -2.55 -17.07
CA ALA A 88 6.18 -1.61 -16.28
C ALA A 88 4.66 -1.84 -16.44
N THR A 89 4.21 -2.14 -17.66
CA THR A 89 2.80 -2.40 -17.96
C THR A 89 2.33 -3.72 -17.34
N GLU A 90 3.15 -4.77 -17.40
CA GLU A 90 2.86 -6.06 -16.78
C GLU A 90 2.78 -5.95 -15.25
N ALA A 91 3.72 -5.22 -14.63
CA ALA A 91 3.70 -4.98 -13.19
C ALA A 91 2.42 -4.25 -12.75
N ARG A 92 1.96 -3.25 -13.51
CA ARG A 92 0.69 -2.55 -13.24
C ARG A 92 -0.50 -3.49 -13.32
N LEU A 93 -0.57 -4.33 -14.35
CA LEU A 93 -1.64 -5.33 -14.53
C LEU A 93 -1.69 -6.32 -13.36
N ILE A 94 -0.54 -6.86 -12.96
CA ILE A 94 -0.44 -7.75 -11.80
C ILE A 94 -0.95 -7.05 -10.54
N LEU A 95 -0.57 -5.78 -10.35
CA LEU A 95 -0.94 -5.03 -9.16
C LEU A 95 -2.43 -4.66 -9.13
N SER A 96 -3.02 -4.30 -10.27
CA SER A 96 -4.46 -4.08 -10.40
C SER A 96 -5.26 -5.37 -10.17
N ASN A 97 -4.80 -6.52 -10.71
CA ASN A 97 -5.41 -7.82 -10.45
C ASN A 97 -5.34 -8.19 -8.97
N PHE A 98 -4.21 -7.89 -8.31
CA PHE A 98 -4.06 -8.11 -6.87
C PHE A 98 -4.99 -7.21 -6.05
N GLY A 99 -5.13 -5.93 -6.41
CA GLY A 99 -6.09 -5.01 -5.78
C GLY A 99 -7.54 -5.49 -5.93
N GLY A 100 -7.91 -5.99 -7.11
CA GLY A 100 -9.23 -6.60 -7.35
C GLY A 100 -9.47 -7.87 -6.54
N LEU A 101 -8.45 -8.73 -6.41
CA LEU A 101 -8.50 -9.92 -5.57
C LEU A 101 -8.74 -9.55 -4.10
N LEU A 102 -7.98 -8.61 -3.54
CA LEU A 102 -8.16 -8.15 -2.16
C LEU A 102 -9.55 -7.55 -1.94
N LEU A 103 -10.04 -6.73 -2.87
CA LEU A 103 -11.39 -6.18 -2.80
C LEU A 103 -12.46 -7.29 -2.82
N SER A 104 -12.28 -8.32 -3.65
CA SER A 104 -13.22 -9.46 -3.71
C SER A 104 -13.25 -10.25 -2.40
N VAL A 105 -12.10 -10.47 -1.76
CA VAL A 105 -12.01 -11.13 -0.45
C VAL A 105 -12.72 -10.28 0.61
N ASN A 106 -12.50 -8.96 0.60
CA ASN A 106 -13.18 -8.02 1.48
C ASN A 106 -14.70 -8.05 1.31
N LEU A 107 -15.21 -8.10 0.08
CA LEU A 107 -16.65 -8.23 -0.18
C LEU A 107 -17.22 -9.57 0.32
N VAL A 108 -16.47 -10.66 0.18
CA VAL A 108 -16.87 -11.98 0.73
C VAL A 108 -16.92 -11.92 2.25
N VAL A 109 -15.92 -11.34 2.91
CA VAL A 109 -15.91 -11.16 4.38
C VAL A 109 -17.08 -10.27 4.83
N PHE A 110 -17.35 -9.19 4.11
CA PHE A 110 -18.53 -8.33 4.36
C PHE A 110 -19.84 -9.12 4.22
N TYR A 111 -19.99 -9.89 3.14
CA TYR A 111 -21.17 -10.74 2.93
C TYR A 111 -21.35 -11.73 4.09
N LEU A 112 -20.28 -12.38 4.53
CA LEU A 112 -20.33 -13.35 5.63
C LEU A 112 -20.68 -12.69 6.97
N LEU A 113 -20.14 -11.50 7.25
CA LEU A 113 -20.37 -10.73 8.47
C LEU A 113 -21.76 -10.12 8.59
N PHE A 114 -22.37 -9.71 7.48
CA PHE A 114 -23.63 -8.96 7.51
C PHE A 114 -24.84 -9.75 7.00
N LEU A 115 -24.63 -10.65 6.03
CA LEU A 115 -25.71 -11.42 5.40
C LEU A 115 -25.76 -12.87 5.87
N PHE A 116 -24.69 -13.35 6.53
CA PHE A 116 -24.60 -14.72 6.99
C PHE A 116 -24.56 -14.89 8.53
N THR A 117 -24.71 -13.81 9.30
CA THR A 117 -24.85 -13.86 10.75
C THR A 117 -26.25 -14.33 11.15
N GLY A 118 -26.35 -15.61 11.48
CA GLY A 118 -27.51 -16.21 12.14
C GLY A 118 -27.03 -17.15 13.27
N PRO A 119 -27.90 -17.48 14.23
CA PRO A 119 -27.56 -18.40 15.31
C PRO A 119 -27.05 -19.74 14.73
N GLY A 120 -25.91 -20.23 15.24
CA GLY A 120 -25.29 -21.49 14.83
C GLY A 120 -24.32 -21.41 13.64
N LYS A 121 -23.95 -20.21 13.17
CA LYS A 121 -23.02 -20.02 12.04
C LYS A 121 -21.65 -19.44 12.44
N GLU A 122 -21.35 -19.41 13.73
CA GLU A 122 -20.13 -18.79 14.28
C GLU A 122 -18.85 -19.52 13.85
N GLU A 123 -18.91 -20.84 13.63
CA GLU A 123 -17.77 -21.65 13.18
C GLU A 123 -17.20 -21.18 11.84
N VAL A 124 -18.07 -20.73 10.92
CA VAL A 124 -17.64 -20.20 9.62
C VAL A 124 -16.90 -18.88 9.80
N ILE A 125 -17.38 -18.02 10.70
CA ILE A 125 -16.76 -16.73 11.00
C ILE A 125 -15.39 -16.95 11.65
N TRP A 126 -15.27 -17.88 12.59
CA TRP A 126 -13.99 -18.24 13.21
C TRP A 126 -13.00 -18.80 12.20
N GLY A 127 -13.44 -19.74 11.35
CA GLY A 127 -12.60 -20.30 10.28
C GLY A 127 -12.09 -19.22 9.32
N VAL A 128 -12.95 -18.30 8.88
CA VAL A 128 -12.55 -17.18 8.00
C VAL A 128 -11.62 -16.22 8.71
N THR A 129 -11.89 -15.88 9.97
CA THR A 129 -11.02 -15.02 10.79
C THR A 129 -9.64 -15.64 10.97
N GLY A 130 -9.57 -16.94 11.24
CA GLY A 130 -8.32 -17.68 11.37
C GLY A 130 -7.53 -17.70 10.06
N CYS A 131 -8.18 -17.95 8.92
CA CYS A 131 -7.56 -17.86 7.60
C CYS A 131 -7.02 -16.45 7.30
N LEU A 132 -7.77 -15.40 7.63
CA LEU A 132 -7.30 -14.01 7.52
C LEU A 132 -6.11 -13.74 8.46
N GLY A 133 -6.10 -14.33 9.65
CA GLY A 133 -4.95 -14.29 10.56
C GLY A 133 -3.69 -14.89 9.92
N VAL A 134 -3.81 -16.04 9.25
CA VAL A 134 -2.71 -16.69 8.53
C VAL A 134 -2.21 -15.85 7.36
N TYR A 135 -3.09 -15.14 6.65
CA TYR A 135 -2.71 -14.24 5.56
C TYR A 135 -1.67 -13.19 6.00
N HIS A 136 -1.73 -12.72 7.25
CA HIS A 136 -0.75 -11.77 7.76
C HIS A 136 0.65 -12.33 7.96
N ALA A 137 0.84 -13.66 8.00
CA ALA A 137 2.17 -14.27 8.14
C ALA A 137 3.13 -13.80 7.03
N PHE A 138 2.62 -13.57 5.81
CA PHE A 138 3.46 -13.13 4.68
C PHE A 138 3.94 -11.67 4.82
N PRO A 139 3.10 -10.67 5.12
CA PRO A 139 3.55 -9.33 5.51
C PRO A 139 4.53 -9.31 6.68
N LEU A 140 4.31 -10.12 7.73
CA LEU A 140 5.25 -10.26 8.84
C LEU A 140 6.61 -10.76 8.34
N TRP A 141 6.62 -11.86 7.58
CA TRP A 141 7.84 -12.44 7.04
C TRP A 141 8.59 -11.46 6.13
N ARG A 142 7.88 -10.72 5.28
CA ARG A 142 8.46 -9.67 4.43
C ARG A 142 9.08 -8.54 5.25
N ALA A 143 8.39 -8.07 6.29
CA ALA A 143 8.93 -7.04 7.18
C ALA A 143 10.15 -7.55 7.95
N TRP A 144 10.10 -8.79 8.44
CA TRP A 144 11.21 -9.45 9.12
C TRP A 144 12.44 -9.61 8.23
N ARG A 145 12.26 -10.06 6.98
CA ARG A 145 13.32 -10.13 5.97
C ARG A 145 14.01 -8.79 5.75
N ARG A 146 13.26 -7.69 5.74
CA ARG A 146 13.83 -6.33 5.60
C ARG A 146 14.62 -5.88 6.82
N MET A 147 14.27 -6.34 8.02
CA MET A 147 14.99 -6.03 9.26
C MET A 147 16.27 -6.86 9.42
N ASN A 148 16.29 -8.09 8.87
CA ASN A 148 17.41 -9.01 8.98
C ASN A 148 18.36 -9.02 7.78
N LEU A 149 18.01 -8.33 6.69
CA LEU A 149 18.96 -8.15 5.60
C LEU A 149 20.09 -7.28 6.15
N PRO A 150 21.34 -7.79 6.19
CA PRO A 150 22.47 -6.95 6.57
C PRO A 150 22.45 -5.78 5.60
N LEU A 151 22.35 -4.57 6.15
CA LEU A 151 22.80 -3.39 5.42
C LEU A 151 24.25 -3.71 5.14
N GLU A 152 24.57 -4.13 3.91
CA GLU A 152 25.96 -4.04 3.48
C GLU A 152 26.31 -2.58 3.70
N GLU A 153 27.10 -2.34 4.74
CA GLU A 153 27.66 -1.03 5.02
C GLU A 153 28.41 -0.67 3.75
N GLU A 154 27.83 0.19 2.93
CA GLU A 154 28.58 0.88 1.88
C GLU A 154 29.60 1.78 2.60
N GLU A 155 30.70 1.16 3.05
CA GLU A 155 31.92 1.81 3.50
C GLU A 155 32.37 2.76 2.38
N GLY A 156 31.98 4.03 2.46
CA GLY A 156 32.55 5.07 1.61
C GLY A 156 31.61 6.15 1.11
N LYS A 157 30.28 6.04 1.28
CA LYS A 157 29.38 7.13 0.88
C LYS A 157 29.20 8.15 1.98
N GLU A 158 29.86 9.28 1.76
CA GLU A 158 29.73 10.57 2.42
C GLU A 158 28.28 10.83 2.88
N LYS A 159 28.12 11.24 4.15
CA LYS A 159 26.85 11.63 4.78
C LYS A 159 26.22 12.80 4.04
N VAL A 160 25.61 12.55 2.89
CA VAL A 160 24.61 13.44 2.33
C VAL A 160 23.44 13.36 3.31
N ASP A 161 23.05 14.51 3.86
CA ASP A 161 21.92 14.68 4.79
C ASP A 161 20.63 14.15 4.14
N ASP A 162 20.46 12.84 4.23
CA ASP A 162 19.33 12.13 3.69
C ASP A 162 18.19 12.38 4.67
N LYS A 163 17.48 13.48 4.40
CA LYS A 163 16.07 13.62 4.75
C LYS A 163 15.25 12.61 3.92
N THR A 164 15.72 11.36 3.79
CA THR A 164 14.97 10.25 3.24
C THR A 164 13.66 10.29 3.98
N GLN A 165 12.61 10.44 3.19
CA GLN A 165 11.25 10.57 3.64
C GLN A 165 11.04 9.64 4.82
N LYS A 166 10.84 10.22 6.01
CA LYS A 166 10.28 9.53 7.17
C LYS A 166 8.85 9.18 6.79
N THR A 167 8.67 8.27 5.83
CA THR A 167 7.40 7.61 5.58
C THR A 167 7.04 7.00 6.91
N LEU A 168 5.87 7.37 7.42
CA LEU A 168 5.46 7.25 8.82
C LEU A 168 5.33 5.81 9.35
N GLY A 169 5.95 4.82 8.71
CA GLY A 169 6.04 3.44 9.15
C GLY A 169 7.23 2.74 8.49
N GLY A 170 8.37 2.69 9.19
CA GLY A 170 9.50 1.84 8.79
C GLY A 170 9.14 0.34 8.86
N PRO A 171 10.02 -0.56 8.36
CA PRO A 171 9.80 -2.01 8.38
C PRO A 171 9.42 -2.55 9.77
N VAL A 172 9.98 -1.95 10.82
CA VAL A 172 9.69 -2.27 12.23
C VAL A 172 8.24 -1.98 12.59
N VAL A 173 7.74 -0.78 12.27
CA VAL A 173 6.34 -0.41 12.55
C VAL A 173 5.38 -1.33 11.79
N HIS A 174 5.68 -1.60 10.53
CA HIS A 174 4.88 -2.49 9.70
C HIS A 174 4.84 -3.92 10.28
N PHE A 175 5.97 -4.42 10.79
CA PHE A 175 6.04 -5.71 11.47
C PHE A 175 5.12 -5.74 12.70
N PHE A 176 5.21 -4.74 13.59
CA PHE A 176 4.39 -4.68 14.80
C PHE A 176 2.90 -4.58 14.51
N VAL A 177 2.50 -3.72 13.55
CA VAL A 177 1.10 -3.56 13.16
C VAL A 177 0.53 -4.88 12.68
N HIS A 178 1.22 -5.57 11.75
CA HIS A 178 0.71 -6.84 11.27
C HIS A 178 0.78 -7.96 12.31
N ALA A 179 1.81 -8.00 13.16
CA ALA A 179 1.90 -8.98 14.23
C ALA A 179 0.76 -8.83 15.24
N PHE A 180 0.42 -7.59 15.59
CA PHE A 180 -0.69 -7.31 16.48
C PHE A 180 -2.04 -7.66 15.84
N VAL A 181 -2.31 -7.17 14.63
CA VAL A 181 -3.59 -7.43 13.92
C VAL A 181 -3.74 -8.92 13.61
N GLY A 182 -2.71 -9.56 13.05
CA GLY A 182 -2.71 -10.99 12.74
C GLY A 182 -2.80 -11.87 13.99
N GLY A 183 -2.13 -11.48 15.08
CA GLY A 183 -2.24 -12.18 16.36
C GLY A 183 -3.64 -12.07 16.97
N LEU A 184 -4.25 -10.89 16.95
CA LEU A 184 -5.61 -10.68 17.44
C LEU A 184 -6.64 -11.48 16.63
N MET A 185 -6.56 -11.42 15.30
CA MET A 185 -7.44 -12.20 14.42
C MET A 185 -7.21 -13.70 14.56
N GLY A 186 -5.96 -14.15 14.67
CA GLY A 186 -5.65 -15.55 14.93
C GLY A 186 -6.26 -16.03 16.25
N ALA A 187 -6.07 -15.28 17.34
CA ALA A 187 -6.63 -15.63 18.64
C ALA A 187 -8.16 -15.76 18.62
N VAL A 188 -8.87 -14.81 17.98
CA VAL A 188 -10.33 -14.90 17.79
C VAL A 188 -10.71 -16.08 16.89
N GLY A 189 -10.02 -16.28 15.77
CA GLY A 189 -10.30 -17.37 14.82
C GLY A 189 -10.08 -18.78 15.39
N PHE A 190 -9.19 -18.92 16.37
CA PHE A 190 -8.96 -20.18 17.10
C PHE A 190 -9.78 -20.30 18.39
N GLY A 191 -10.68 -19.37 18.68
CA GLY A 191 -11.52 -19.40 19.89
C GLY A 191 -10.75 -19.21 21.20
N LEU A 192 -9.61 -18.52 21.15
CA LEU A 192 -8.80 -18.18 22.33
C LEU A 192 -9.24 -16.87 23.01
N LEU A 193 -10.15 -16.12 22.38
CA LEU A 193 -10.76 -14.87 22.84
C LEU A 193 -12.27 -14.92 22.59
#